data_AF-A0A1B6KLP1-F1
#
_entry.id   AF-A0A1B6KLP1-F1
#
_cell.length_a   1.000
_cell.length_b   1.000
_cell.length_c   1.000
_cell.angle_alpha   90.00
_cell.angle_beta   90.00
_cell.angle_gamma   90.00
#
_symmetry.space_group_name_H-M   'P 1'
#
loop_
_entity.id
_entity.type
_entity.pdbx_description
1 polymer ?
#
loop_
_entity_poly.entity_id
_entity_poly.type
_entity_poly.pdbx_seq_one_letter_code
_entity_poly.pdbx_strand_id
1 'polypeptide(L)'
;LEALCNCTYLMYLNVSHNKLTAVLDFNPPWFLTHVNLESNEIKEIGQNLSNFWSLRHLNLSHNFIEKIEHLGHLKYLRYLNLSHNKIIRIENLDCINLEELNIEFNEIFECGQ
;
A
#
# COMPACT_ATOMS: atom_id res chain seq x y z
N LEU A 1 -4.57 16.25 1.03
CA LEU A 1 -3.36 15.61 0.47
C LEU A 1 -2.71 16.44 -0.64
N GLU A 2 -3.45 17.32 -1.35
CA GLU A 2 -2.91 18.22 -2.38
C GLU A 2 -1.66 19.02 -1.97
N ALA A 3 -1.53 19.42 -0.69
CA ALA A 3 -0.36 20.13 -0.21
C ALA A 3 0.96 19.34 -0.39
N LEU A 4 0.90 18.00 -0.43
CA LEU A 4 2.07 17.12 -0.59
C LEU A 4 2.60 17.13 -2.04
N CYS A 5 1.79 17.52 -3.02
CA CYS A 5 2.21 17.62 -4.43
C CYS A 5 3.38 18.60 -4.62
N ASN A 6 3.51 19.59 -3.71
CA ASN A 6 4.56 20.61 -3.79
C ASN A 6 5.84 20.23 -3.05
N CYS A 7 5.86 19.11 -2.33
CA CYS A 7 7.05 18.59 -1.66
C CYS A 7 7.92 17.82 -2.65
N THR A 8 8.52 18.51 -3.62
CA THR A 8 9.19 17.91 -4.80
C THR A 8 10.34 16.95 -4.47
N TYR A 9 10.93 17.05 -3.28
CA TYR A 9 12.00 16.18 -2.79
C TYR A 9 11.55 15.14 -1.75
N LEU A 10 10.25 14.99 -1.52
CA LEU A 10 9.73 14.03 -0.56
C LEU A 10 10.04 12.60 -1.02
N MET A 11 10.82 11.89 -0.22
CA MET A 11 11.23 10.49 -0.49
C MET A 11 10.52 9.48 0.39
N TYR A 12 10.17 9.90 1.60
CA TYR A 12 9.57 9.09 2.64
C TYR A 12 8.37 9.85 3.23
N LEU A 13 7.21 9.23 3.19
CA LEU A 13 5.99 9.76 3.78
C LEU A 13 5.51 8.81 4.87
N ASN A 14 5.49 9.28 6.10
CA ASN A 14 4.88 8.57 7.22
C ASN A 14 3.60 9.26 7.64
N VAL A 15 2.49 8.55 7.50
CA VAL A 15 1.15 8.95 7.95
C VAL A 15 0.53 7.86 8.83
N SER A 16 1.37 7.04 9.46
CA SER A 16 0.90 5.99 10.36
C SER A 16 0.24 6.56 11.62
N HIS A 17 -0.58 5.74 12.29
CA HIS A 17 -1.32 6.11 13.51
C HIS A 17 -2.22 7.33 13.31
N ASN A 18 -2.98 7.33 12.22
CA ASN A 18 -4.00 8.33 11.93
C ASN A 18 -5.36 7.64 11.77
N LYS A 19 -6.34 8.37 11.23
CA LYS A 19 -7.72 7.90 10.98
C LYS A 19 -8.05 7.90 9.50
N LEU A 20 -7.06 7.64 8.65
CA LEU A 20 -7.28 7.60 7.20
C LEU A 20 -8.17 6.41 6.87
N THR A 21 -9.27 6.66 6.16
CA THR A 21 -10.20 5.61 5.73
C THR A 21 -9.93 5.12 4.31
N ALA A 22 -9.00 5.78 3.60
CA ALA A 22 -8.58 5.47 2.25
C ALA A 22 -7.08 5.75 2.10
N VAL A 23 -6.45 5.13 1.10
CA VAL A 23 -5.08 5.43 0.72
C VAL A 23 -4.92 6.86 0.20
N LEU A 24 -3.69 7.25 -0.07
CA LEU A 24 -3.33 8.58 -0.54
C LEU A 24 -3.88 8.86 -1.95
N ASP A 25 -4.63 9.96 -2.08
CA ASP A 25 -5.18 10.45 -3.36
C ASP A 25 -4.52 11.78 -3.74
N PHE A 26 -3.32 11.69 -4.30
CA PHE A 26 -2.60 12.82 -4.89
C PHE A 26 -1.58 12.33 -5.90
N ASN A 27 -1.00 13.25 -6.68
CA ASN A 27 0.10 12.94 -7.59
C ASN A 27 1.43 13.01 -6.82
N PRO A 28 2.08 11.86 -6.53
CA PRO A 28 3.29 11.87 -5.73
C PRO A 28 4.48 12.46 -6.49
N PRO A 29 5.42 13.11 -5.79
CA PRO A 29 6.66 13.54 -6.40
C PRO A 29 7.48 12.32 -6.84
N TRP A 30 8.28 12.50 -7.90
CA TRP A 30 9.06 11.43 -8.54
C TRP A 30 9.94 10.61 -7.58
N PHE A 31 10.42 11.24 -6.50
CA PHE A 31 11.34 10.61 -5.56
C PHE A 31 10.66 9.89 -4.40
N LEU A 32 9.33 9.92 -4.29
CA LEU A 32 8.61 9.22 -3.24
C LEU A 32 8.74 7.71 -3.45
N THR A 33 9.44 7.04 -2.54
CA THR A 33 9.79 5.63 -2.64
C THR A 33 9.28 4.82 -1.46
N HIS A 34 8.94 5.47 -0.35
CA HIS A 34 8.51 4.83 0.88
C HIS A 34 7.26 5.51 1.42
N VAL A 35 6.22 4.73 1.66
CA VAL A 35 4.98 5.20 2.28
C VAL A 35 4.62 4.28 3.44
N ASN A 36 4.44 4.87 4.62
CA ASN A 36 3.91 4.19 5.79
C ASN A 36 2.48 4.67 6.08
N LEU A 37 1.50 3.78 5.91
CA LEU A 37 0.07 3.93 6.17
C LEU A 37 -0.41 3.02 7.32
N GLU A 38 0.53 2.46 8.09
CA GLU A 38 0.26 1.60 9.24
C GLU A 38 -0.74 2.21 10.22
N SER A 39 -1.56 1.38 10.88
CA SER A 39 -2.43 1.82 11.98
C SER A 39 -3.35 2.97 11.56
N ASN A 40 -4.15 2.72 10.53
CA ASN A 40 -5.21 3.61 10.03
C ASN A 40 -6.53 2.82 9.97
N GLU A 41 -7.55 3.39 9.31
CA GLU A 41 -8.88 2.78 9.18
C GLU A 41 -9.20 2.39 7.72
N ILE A 42 -8.16 2.06 6.93
CA ILE A 42 -8.27 1.77 5.50
C ILE A 42 -8.93 0.40 5.30
N LYS A 43 -10.00 0.35 4.50
CA LYS A 43 -10.71 -0.90 4.18
C LYS A 43 -10.40 -1.45 2.79
N GLU A 44 -9.99 -0.57 1.88
CA GLU A 44 -9.73 -0.89 0.48
C GLU A 44 -8.47 -0.15 0.04
N ILE A 45 -7.63 -0.81 -0.75
CA ILE A 45 -6.44 -0.19 -1.34
C ILE A 45 -6.88 0.84 -2.38
N GLY A 46 -7.92 0.55 -3.15
CA GLY A 46 -8.49 1.46 -4.15
C GLY A 46 -7.56 1.77 -5.33
N GLN A 47 -8.07 2.48 -6.34
CA GLN A 47 -7.35 2.76 -7.59
C GLN A 47 -6.30 3.88 -7.48
N ASN A 48 -6.32 4.63 -6.37
CA ASN A 48 -5.55 5.86 -6.20
C ASN A 48 -4.02 5.64 -6.12
N LEU A 49 -3.57 4.41 -5.87
CA LEU A 49 -2.14 4.06 -5.92
C LEU A 49 -1.56 4.00 -7.34
N SER A 50 -2.36 4.15 -8.39
CA SER A 50 -1.89 4.08 -9.78
C SER A 50 -0.82 5.12 -10.13
N ASN A 51 -0.83 6.28 -9.45
CA ASN A 51 0.17 7.34 -9.64
C ASN A 51 1.47 7.12 -8.86
N PHE A 52 1.51 6.14 -7.95
CA PHE A 52 2.64 5.87 -7.05
C PHE A 52 3.66 4.90 -7.66
N TRP A 53 3.90 5.04 -8.96
CA TRP A 53 4.72 4.12 -9.75
C TRP A 53 6.15 3.96 -9.19
N SER A 54 6.72 4.99 -8.57
CA SER A 54 8.09 4.99 -8.01
C SER A 54 8.23 4.28 -6.65
N LEU A 55 7.13 3.83 -6.03
CA LEU A 55 7.18 3.20 -4.71
C LEU A 55 8.01 1.91 -4.73
N ARG A 56 8.78 1.73 -3.66
CA ARG A 56 9.59 0.55 -3.36
C ARG A 56 9.16 -0.14 -2.08
N HIS A 57 8.68 0.64 -1.11
CA HIS A 57 8.21 0.15 0.18
C HIS A 57 6.83 0.72 0.48
N LEU A 58 5.88 -0.16 0.78
CA LEU A 58 4.53 0.19 1.17
C LEU A 58 4.16 -0.60 2.43
N ASN A 59 3.89 0.13 3.51
CA ASN A 59 3.36 -0.46 4.73
C ASN A 59 1.88 -0.07 4.90
N LEU A 60 1.00 -1.07 4.87
CA LEU A 60 -0.44 -0.99 5.07
C LEU A 60 -0.88 -1.84 6.27
N SER A 61 0.05 -2.21 7.16
CA SER A 61 -0.28 -3.06 8.31
C SER A 61 -1.24 -2.39 9.28
N HIS A 62 -1.92 -3.18 10.11
CA HIS A 62 -2.87 -2.67 11.11
C HIS A 62 -3.96 -1.77 10.48
N ASN A 63 -4.61 -2.27 9.44
CA ASN A 63 -5.76 -1.64 8.80
C ASN A 63 -6.92 -2.66 8.75
N PHE A 64 -7.93 -2.41 7.92
CA PHE A 64 -9.10 -3.27 7.77
C PHE A 64 -9.24 -3.79 6.32
N ILE A 65 -8.12 -3.98 5.62
CA ILE A 65 -8.11 -4.37 4.21
C ILE A 65 -8.58 -5.83 4.07
N GLU A 66 -9.57 -6.07 3.20
CA GLU A 66 -10.13 -7.41 2.98
C GLU A 66 -9.59 -8.08 1.71
N LYS A 67 -9.06 -7.30 0.76
CA LYS A 67 -8.63 -7.78 -0.56
C LYS A 67 -7.33 -7.14 -1.02
N ILE A 68 -6.50 -7.94 -1.68
CA ILE A 68 -5.32 -7.45 -2.38
C ILE A 68 -5.78 -7.03 -3.78
N GLU A 69 -5.67 -5.74 -4.10
CA GLU A 69 -6.14 -5.18 -5.37
C GLU A 69 -5.33 -3.95 -5.77
N HIS A 70 -5.41 -3.60 -7.05
CA HIS A 70 -4.88 -2.33 -7.60
C HIS A 70 -3.36 -2.08 -7.41
N LEU A 71 -2.58 -3.12 -7.11
CA LEU A 71 -1.11 -3.02 -6.99
C LEU A 71 -0.36 -3.11 -8.32
N GLY A 72 -1.03 -3.47 -9.41
CA GLY A 72 -0.40 -3.76 -10.70
C GLY A 72 0.41 -2.61 -11.33
N HIS A 73 0.18 -1.37 -10.91
CA HIS A 73 0.94 -0.19 -11.36
C HIS A 73 2.27 0.02 -10.60
N LEU A 74 2.44 -0.62 -9.44
CA LEU A 74 3.59 -0.45 -8.56
C LEU A 74 4.78 -1.33 -9.02
N LYS A 75 5.25 -1.10 -10.25
CA LYS A 75 6.25 -1.95 -10.92
C LYS A 75 7.61 -2.04 -10.22
N TYR A 76 7.91 -1.07 -9.36
CA TYR A 76 9.16 -1.01 -8.59
C TYR A 76 8.98 -1.42 -7.12
N LEU A 77 7.78 -1.83 -6.71
CA LEU A 77 7.51 -2.27 -5.33
C LEU A 77 8.31 -3.53 -5.03
N ARG A 78 9.06 -3.50 -3.93
CA ARG A 78 9.89 -4.62 -3.45
C ARG A 78 9.42 -5.12 -2.09
N TYR A 79 8.92 -4.24 -1.24
CA TYR A 79 8.49 -4.56 0.12
C TYR A 79 7.04 -4.15 0.30
N LEU A 80 6.19 -5.13 0.61
CA LEU A 80 4.78 -4.91 0.91
C LEU A 80 4.45 -5.54 2.26
N ASN A 81 4.00 -4.71 3.19
CA ASN A 81 3.47 -5.18 4.47
C ASN A 81 1.95 -4.96 4.52
N LEU A 82 1.21 -6.06 4.60
CA LEU A 82 -0.24 -6.15 4.73
C LEU A 82 -0.63 -6.89 6.02
N SER A 83 0.28 -7.03 6.99
CA SER A 83 -0.01 -7.73 8.24
C SER A 83 -1.10 -7.07 9.06
N HIS A 84 -1.78 -7.83 9.93
CA HIS A 84 -2.86 -7.30 10.77
C HIS A 84 -3.95 -6.59 9.95
N ASN A 85 -4.44 -7.26 8.92
CA ASN A 85 -5.60 -6.86 8.11
C ASN A 85 -6.65 -7.99 8.14
N LYS A 86 -7.62 -7.96 7.22
CA LYS A 86 -8.71 -8.94 7.11
C LYS A 86 -8.67 -9.68 5.77
N ILE A 87 -7.49 -9.83 5.19
CA ILE A 87 -7.33 -10.44 3.87
C ILE A 87 -7.68 -11.91 3.97
N ILE A 88 -8.56 -12.39 3.09
CA ILE A 88 -9.03 -13.77 3.06
C ILE A 88 -8.34 -14.64 2.01
N ARG A 89 -7.72 -14.01 1.00
CA ARG A 89 -7.10 -14.68 -0.15
C ARG A 89 -5.81 -14.01 -0.57
N ILE A 90 -4.86 -14.83 -1.00
CA ILE A 90 -3.66 -14.34 -1.69
C ILE A 90 -3.97 -14.34 -3.19
N GLU A 91 -4.07 -13.17 -3.81
CA GLU A 91 -4.43 -12.96 -5.22
C GLU A 91 -3.83 -11.63 -5.73
N ASN A 92 -3.84 -11.40 -7.05
CA ASN A 92 -3.48 -10.13 -7.69
C ASN A 92 -2.03 -9.65 -7.45
N LEU A 93 -1.09 -10.56 -7.19
CA LEU A 93 0.34 -10.25 -6.96
C LEU A 93 1.23 -10.52 -8.19
N ASP A 94 0.74 -11.22 -9.20
CA ASP A 94 1.52 -11.66 -10.38
C ASP A 94 2.16 -10.53 -11.19
N CYS A 95 1.60 -9.33 -11.08
CA CYS A 95 2.01 -8.16 -11.86
C CYS A 95 3.10 -7.30 -11.20
N ILE A 96 3.55 -7.68 -9.99
CA ILE A 96 4.57 -6.99 -9.19
C ILE A 96 5.68 -7.94 -8.77
N ASN A 97 6.91 -7.42 -8.65
CA ASN A 97 8.10 -8.23 -8.37
C ASN A 97 8.56 -7.98 -6.93
N LEU A 98 7.82 -8.53 -5.96
CA LEU A 98 8.14 -8.37 -4.54
C LEU A 98 9.40 -9.17 -4.15
N GLU A 99 10.23 -8.56 -3.31
CA GLU A 99 11.33 -9.20 -2.59
C GLU A 99 10.85 -9.69 -1.22
N GLU A 100 9.92 -8.97 -0.58
CA GLU A 100 9.34 -9.30 0.71
C GLU A 100 7.84 -8.99 0.74
N LEU A 101 7.06 -9.96 1.21
CA LEU A 101 5.63 -9.84 1.46
C LEU A 101 5.33 -10.30 2.88
N ASN A 102 4.83 -9.40 3.72
CA ASN A 102 4.30 -9.75 5.03
C ASN A 102 2.76 -9.72 5.02
N ILE A 103 2.14 -10.85 5.33
CA ILE A 103 0.70 -11.08 5.39
C ILE A 103 0.28 -11.78 6.69
N GLU A 104 1.12 -11.77 7.73
CA GLU A 104 0.78 -12.34 9.04
C GLU A 104 -0.46 -11.68 9.65
N PHE A 105 -1.13 -12.39 10.56
CA PHE A 105 -2.34 -11.89 11.24
C PHE A 105 -3.43 -11.36 10.27
N ASN A 106 -3.69 -12.12 9.21
CA ASN A 106 -4.84 -11.97 8.33
C ASN A 106 -5.81 -13.16 8.50
N GLU A 107 -6.89 -13.19 7.73
CA GLU A 107 -7.93 -14.23 7.76
C GLU A 107 -7.82 -15.18 6.56
N ILE A 108 -6.59 -15.44 6.10
CA ILE A 108 -6.33 -16.19 4.86
C ILE A 108 -6.69 -17.67 5.04
N PHE A 109 -7.58 -18.17 4.19
CA PHE A 109 -7.97 -19.59 4.14
C PHE A 109 -7.77 -20.23 2.76
N GLU A 110 -7.40 -19.44 1.74
CA GLU A 110 -7.22 -19.89 0.36
C GLU A 110 -6.11 -19.09 -0.33
N CYS A 111 -5.35 -19.77 -1.20
CA CYS A 111 -4.46 -19.12 -2.17
C CYS A 111 -5.19 -19.10 -3.52
N GLY A 112 -5.51 -17.90 -4.02
CA GLY A 112 -6.09 -17.71 -5.34
C GLY A 112 -5.04 -17.71 -6.45
N GLN A 113 -5.49 -17.60 -7.70
CA GLN A 113 -4.63 -17.16 -8.82
C GLN A 113 -4.57 -15.64 -8.81
#